data_AF-A0A223D578-F1
#
_entry.id   AF-A0A223D578-F1
#
_cell.length_a   1.000
_cell.length_b   1.000
_cell.length_c   1.000
_cell.angle_alpha   90.00
_cell.angle_beta   90.00
_cell.angle_gamma   90.00
#
_symmetry.space_group_name_H-M   'P 1'
#
loop_
_entity.id
_entity.type
_entity.pdbx_description
1 polymer ?
#
loop_
_entity_poly.entity_id
_entity_poly.type
_entity_poly.pdbx_seq_one_letter_code
_entity_poly.pdbx_strand_id
1 'polypeptide(L)'
;MIRKELTVGEVVQAYPEAIEVFDKHELTFCAGCYITLFSELEKAAGYAAVQDVDRMISDLQRLVERLERVRGAETGCDEHV
;
A
#
# COMPACT_ATOMS: atom_id res chain seq x y z
N MET A 1 7.85 -0.61 -7.47
CA MET A 1 6.71 -0.24 -8.36
C MET A 1 5.45 -1.00 -7.93
N ILE A 2 4.39 -0.28 -7.56
CA ILE A 2 3.06 -0.86 -7.22
C ILE A 2 2.24 -1.04 -8.50
N ARG A 3 1.63 -2.22 -8.65
CA ARG A 3 0.75 -2.59 -9.76
C ARG A 3 -0.62 -3.05 -9.23
N LYS A 4 -1.66 -2.94 -10.06
CA LYS A 4 -3.06 -3.24 -9.68
C LYS A 4 -3.31 -4.71 -9.34
N GLU A 5 -2.47 -5.62 -9.86
CA GLU A 5 -2.56 -7.07 -9.63
C GLU A 5 -1.96 -7.51 -8.30
N LEU A 6 -1.30 -6.61 -7.56
CA LEU A 6 -0.87 -6.91 -6.20
C LEU A 6 -2.10 -7.02 -5.30
N THR A 7 -2.06 -7.92 -4.33
CA THR A 7 -3.10 -8.00 -3.31
C THR A 7 -2.92 -6.92 -2.25
N VAL A 8 -4.01 -6.53 -1.58
CA VAL A 8 -3.93 -5.60 -0.44
C VAL A 8 -2.97 -6.13 0.62
N GLY A 9 -3.02 -7.43 0.92
CA GLY A 9 -2.16 -8.08 1.90
C GLY A 9 -0.68 -8.00 1.55
N GLU A 10 -0.30 -8.26 0.29
CA GLU A 10 1.09 -8.13 -0.17
C GLU A 10 1.61 -6.69 -0.02
N VAL A 11 0.77 -5.69 -0.35
CA VAL A 11 1.16 -4.28 -0.22
C VAL A 11 1.34 -3.91 1.26
N VAL A 12 0.41 -4.27 2.14
CA VAL A 12 0.51 -3.99 3.59
C VAL A 12 1.68 -4.73 4.23
N GLN A 13 1.96 -5.97 3.82
CA GLN A 13 3.08 -6.74 4.35
C GLN A 13 4.43 -6.11 3.98
N ALA A 14 4.57 -5.60 2.75
CA ALA A 14 5.80 -4.94 2.29
C ALA A 14 5.93 -3.50 2.82
N TYR A 15 4.81 -2.79 2.93
CA TYR A 15 4.69 -1.38 3.30
C TYR A 15 3.54 -1.19 4.29
N PRO A 16 3.76 -1.42 5.60
CA PRO A 16 2.73 -1.25 6.62
C PRO A 16 2.11 0.16 6.63
N GLU A 17 2.85 1.17 6.20
CA GLU A 17 2.41 2.56 6.04
C GLU A 17 1.32 2.73 4.97
N ALA A 18 1.16 1.75 4.05
CA ALA A 18 0.12 1.76 3.03
C ALA A 18 -1.30 1.74 3.63
N ILE A 19 -1.45 1.29 4.89
CA ILE A 19 -2.71 1.32 5.62
C ILE A 19 -3.30 2.74 5.66
N GLU A 20 -2.46 3.77 5.85
CA GLU A 20 -2.91 5.16 5.88
C GLU A 20 -3.45 5.63 4.52
N VAL A 21 -2.85 5.15 3.43
CA VAL A 21 -3.31 5.45 2.07
C VAL A 21 -4.64 4.75 1.81
N PHE A 22 -4.79 3.49 2.23
CA PHE A 22 -6.05 2.76 2.10
C PHE A 22 -7.18 3.43 2.87
N ASP A 23 -6.95 3.84 4.13
CA ASP A 23 -7.94 4.54 4.95
C ASP A 23 -8.37 5.88 4.33
N LYS A 24 -7.43 6.66 3.80
CA LYS A 24 -7.69 7.91 3.08
C LYS A 24 -8.61 7.73 1.87
N HIS A 25 -8.54 6.59 1.21
CA HIS A 25 -9.35 6.26 0.03
C HIS A 25 -10.57 5.40 0.36
N GLU A 26 -10.98 5.37 1.63
CA GLU A 26 -12.16 4.64 2.12
C GLU A 26 -12.06 3.12 1.93
N LEU A 27 -10.87 2.59 1.63
CA LEU A 27 -10.57 1.16 1.70
C LEU A 27 -10.26 0.78 3.15
N THR A 28 -11.23 1.03 4.04
CA THR A 28 -11.15 0.63 5.44
C THR A 28 -11.35 -0.88 5.52
N PHE A 29 -10.27 -1.64 5.42
CA PHE A 29 -10.32 -3.07 5.63
C PHE A 29 -10.30 -3.35 7.14
N CYS A 30 -11.33 -4.03 7.65
CA CYS A 30 -11.20 -4.65 8.95
C CYS A 30 -10.09 -5.71 8.84
N ALA A 31 -9.11 -5.70 9.74
CA ALA A 31 -7.98 -6.64 9.71
C ALA A 31 -8.42 -8.14 9.70
N GLY A 32 -9.68 -8.44 10.03
CA GLY A 32 -10.29 -9.76 9.91
C GLY A 32 -11.07 -10.03 8.62
N CYS A 33 -11.21 -9.07 7.70
CA CYS A 33 -11.87 -9.27 6.41
C CYS A 33 -10.91 -9.95 5.44
N TYR A 34 -10.79 -11.27 5.59
CA TYR A 34 -9.96 -12.14 4.75
C TYR A 34 -10.17 -11.86 3.25
N ILE A 35 -11.41 -11.58 2.83
CA ILE A 35 -11.73 -11.31 1.41
C ILE A 35 -10.93 -10.12 0.87
N THR A 36 -10.85 -9.01 1.62
CA THR A 36 -10.16 -7.80 1.15
C THR A 36 -8.64 -8.00 1.11
N LEU A 37 -8.07 -8.71 2.09
CA LEU A 37 -6.62 -8.94 2.17
C LEU A 37 -6.08 -9.77 1.00
N PHE A 38 -6.82 -10.80 0.56
CA PHE A 38 -6.42 -11.68 -0.54
C PHE A 38 -6.88 -11.21 -1.92
N SER A 39 -7.53 -10.04 -2.00
CA SER A 39 -7.99 -9.47 -3.26
C SER A 39 -6.97 -8.52 -3.85
N GLU A 40 -6.88 -8.53 -5.18
CA GLU A 40 -6.18 -7.51 -5.97
C GLU A 40 -6.74 -6.12 -5.64
N LEU A 41 -5.89 -5.09 -5.72
CA LEU A 41 -6.24 -3.72 -5.34
C LEU A 41 -7.53 -3.21 -6.01
N GLU A 42 -7.73 -3.53 -7.29
CA GLU A 42 -8.92 -3.10 -8.03
C GLU A 42 -10.20 -3.81 -7.56
N LYS A 43 -10.13 -5.11 -7.25
CA LYS A 43 -11.26 -5.87 -6.71
C LYS A 43 -11.61 -5.42 -5.30
N ALA A 44 -10.59 -5.23 -4.47
CA ALA A 44 -10.74 -4.71 -3.10
C ALA A 44 -11.41 -3.33 -3.10
N ALA A 45 -10.99 -2.45 -4.00
CA ALA A 45 -11.59 -1.13 -4.20
C ALA A 45 -13.08 -1.24 -4.58
N GLY A 46 -13.46 -2.20 -5.44
CA GLY A 46 -14.85 -2.47 -5.80
C GLY A 46 -15.71 -2.95 -4.62
N TYR A 47 -15.16 -3.78 -3.72
CA TYR A 47 -15.89 -4.24 -2.53
C TYR A 47 -16.14 -3.13 -1.51
N ALA A 48 -15.20 -2.20 -1.38
CA ALA A 48 -15.31 -1.07 -0.46
C ALA A 48 -15.92 0.19 -1.09
N ALA A 49 -16.35 0.13 -2.35
CA ALA A 49 -16.91 1.25 -3.10
C ALA A 49 -16.00 2.50 -3.14
N VAL A 50 -14.69 2.29 -3.26
CA VAL A 50 -13.69 3.35 -3.42
C VAL A 50 -14.04 4.21 -4.63
N GLN A 51 -14.13 5.52 -4.44
CA GLN A 51 -14.60 6.44 -5.49
C GLN A 51 -13.58 6.64 -6.62
N ASP A 52 -12.27 6.60 -6.32
CA ASP A 52 -11.20 6.90 -7.28
C ASP A 52 -10.02 5.93 -7.09
N VAL A 53 -10.11 4.78 -7.77
CA VAL A 53 -9.11 3.71 -7.71
C VAL A 53 -7.76 4.15 -8.28
N ASP A 54 -7.76 4.93 -9.35
CA ASP A 54 -6.52 5.38 -9.99
C ASP A 54 -5.75 6.34 -9.09
N ARG A 55 -6.47 7.23 -8.37
CA ARG A 55 -5.86 8.10 -7.37
C ARG A 55 -5.31 7.31 -6.18
N MET A 56 -5.99 6.27 -5.73
CA MET A 56 -5.47 5.37 -4.69
C MET A 56 -4.16 4.72 -5.13
N ILE A 57 -4.11 4.14 -6.34
CA ILE A 57 -2.90 3.53 -6.91
C ILE A 57 -1.76 4.55 -7.01
N SER A 58 -2.06 5.77 -7.48
CA SER A 58 -1.05 6.83 -7.60
C SER A 58 -0.47 7.24 -6.23
N ASP A 59 -1.32 7.36 -5.21
CA ASP A 59 -0.86 7.69 -3.85
C ASP A 59 -0.02 6.55 -3.24
N LEU A 60 -0.36 5.28 -3.50
CA LEU A 60 0.45 4.12 -3.10
C LEU A 60 1.82 4.12 -3.78
N GLN A 61 1.88 4.43 -5.08
CA GLN A 61 3.14 4.53 -5.81
C GLN A 61 4.05 5.61 -5.21
N ARG A 62 3.50 6.79 -4.90
CA ARG A 62 4.25 7.88 -4.26
C ARG A 62 4.75 7.51 -2.88
N LEU A 63 3.95 6.78 -2.09
CA LEU A 63 4.36 6.27 -0.78
C LEU A 63 5.56 5.34 -0.92
N VAL A 64 5.48 4.36 -1.81
CA VAL A 64 6.56 3.40 -2.04
C VAL A 64 7.83 4.08 -2.51
N GLU A 65 7.74 4.99 -3.48
CA GLU A 65 8.91 5.76 -3.93
C GLU A 65 9.55 6.59 -2.82
N ARG A 66 8.74 7.14 -1.90
CA ARG A 66 9.24 7.87 -0.72
C ARG A 66 9.94 6.92 0.25
N LEU A 67 9.33 5.78 0.57
CA LEU A 67 9.88 4.81 1.51
C LEU A 67 11.15 4.15 0.97
N GLU A 68 11.18 3.79 -0.31
CA GLU A 68 12.38 3.25 -0.96
C GLU A 68 13.53 4.28 -0.94
N ARG A 69 13.24 5.58 -1.08
CA ARG A 69 14.24 6.65 -0.92
C ARG A 69 14.76 6.78 0.51
N VAL A 70 13.89 6.65 1.52
CA VAL A 70 14.29 6.69 2.94
C VAL A 70 15.10 5.43 3.30
N ARG A 71 14.65 4.25 2.86
CA ARG A 71 15.34 2.95 3.01
C ARG A 71 16.70 2.89 2.31
N GLY A 72 16.83 3.58 1.19
CA GLY A 72 18.12 3.78 0.53
C GLY A 72 19.04 4.78 1.26
N ALA A 73 18.50 5.67 2.10
CA ALA A 73 19.28 6.62 2.87
C ALA A 73 19.76 6.04 4.23
N GLU A 74 18.98 5.15 4.85
CA GLU A 74 19.33 4.48 6.11
C GLU A 74 20.41 3.39 5.96
N THR A 75 20.56 2.80 4.77
CA THR A 75 21.67 1.87 4.45
C THR A 75 23.02 2.57 4.20
N GLY A 76 23.05 3.91 4.25
CA GLY A 76 24.26 4.73 4.10
C GLY A 76 24.93 5.16 5.41
N CYS A 77 24.53 4.65 6.58
CA CYS A 77 25.07 5.10 7.87
C CYS A 77 25.50 4.00 8.86
N ASP A 78 25.54 2.73 8.47
CA ASP A 78 26.09 1.65 9.32
C ASP A 78 27.32 0.99 8.68
N GLU A 79 28.36 1.80 8.47
CA GLU A 79 29.75 1.32 8.46
C GLU A 79 30.61 2.48 8.93
N HIS A 80 30.77 2.62 10.26
CA HIS A 80 31.91 3.24 10.96
C HIS A 80 31.59 3.28 12.47
N VAL A 81 31.89 2.19 13.20
CA VAL A 81 32.61 2.16 14.49
C VAL A 81 33.21 0.77 14.67
#